data_AF-A0A9D9KBW1-F1
#
_entry.id   AF-A0A9D9KBW1-F1
#
_cell.length_a   1.000
_cell.length_b   1.000
_cell.length_c   1.000
_cell.angle_alpha   90.00
_cell.angle_beta   90.00
_cell.angle_gamma   90.00
#
_symmetry.space_group_name_H-M   'P 1'
#
loop_
_entity.id
_entity.type
_entity.pdbx_description
1 polymer ?
#
loop_
_entity_poly.entity_id
_entity_poly.type
_entity_poly.pdbx_seq_one_letter_code
_entity_poly.pdbx_strand_id
1 'polypeptide(L)'
;MNDLSNAVSDQSRNPLLQYVQSMSPETIAHLSQPSPEVAKVMEQNIVGMLGALPSEEFNVSVTTSREDLGKLLVSAMMNGYFLNNAYQRMTFENSLQAVETSDDR
;
A
#
# COMPACT_ATOMS: atom_id res chain seq x y z
N MET A 1 12.50 14.75 28.58
CA MET A 1 13.51 13.67 28.56
C MET A 1 12.83 12.48 27.91
N ASN A 2 13.01 12.29 26.60
CA ASN A 2 12.29 11.25 25.84
C ASN A 2 12.84 9.88 26.18
N ASP A 3 11.93 8.98 26.53
CA ASP A 3 12.21 7.59 26.88
C ASP A 3 12.52 6.79 25.61
N LEU A 4 13.80 6.61 25.32
CA LEU A 4 14.34 5.81 24.21
C LEU A 4 14.28 4.29 24.48
N SER A 5 13.52 3.84 25.47
CA SER A 5 13.52 2.46 25.95
C SER A 5 12.62 1.50 25.15
N ASN A 6 11.79 1.99 24.22
CA ASN A 6 10.81 1.13 23.52
C ASN A 6 11.29 0.51 22.18
N ALA A 7 12.59 0.51 21.89
CA ALA A 7 13.15 -0.08 20.67
C ALA A 7 13.80 -1.46 20.87
N VAL A 8 13.80 -2.02 22.09
CA VAL A 8 14.55 -3.24 22.44
C VAL A 8 13.66 -4.47 22.67
N SER A 9 12.34 -4.36 22.48
CA SER A 9 11.37 -5.40 22.89
C SER A 9 10.90 -6.36 21.80
N ASP A 10 11.57 -6.46 20.64
CA ASP A 10 11.15 -7.41 19.57
C ASP A 10 12.27 -8.32 19.03
N GLN A 11 13.44 -8.36 19.69
CA GLN A 11 14.49 -9.33 19.32
C GLN A 11 14.13 -10.78 19.70
N SER A 12 13.16 -10.98 20.59
CA SER A 12 12.80 -12.29 21.16
C SER A 12 11.71 -13.06 20.40
N ARG A 13 11.25 -12.59 19.23
CA ARG A 13 10.15 -13.24 18.49
C ARG A 13 10.49 -13.75 17.09
N ASN A 14 11.74 -13.60 16.63
CA ASN A 14 12.14 -14.09 15.31
C ASN A 14 13.06 -15.33 15.42
N PRO A 15 12.50 -16.55 15.50
CA PRO A 15 13.28 -17.78 15.62
C PRO A 15 14.20 -18.02 14.40
N LEU A 16 13.86 -17.47 13.23
CA LEU A 16 14.72 -17.53 12.05
C LEU A 16 15.95 -16.65 12.22
N LEU A 17 15.79 -15.45 12.77
CA LEU A 17 16.91 -14.55 13.03
C LEU A 17 17.86 -15.14 14.06
N GLN A 18 17.34 -15.79 15.10
CA GLN A 18 18.18 -16.47 16.09
C GLN A 18 18.89 -17.70 15.49
N TYR A 19 18.22 -18.46 14.61
CA TYR A 19 18.84 -19.55 13.87
C TYR A 19 19.98 -19.04 12.95
N VAL A 20 19.75 -17.98 12.18
CA VAL A 20 20.77 -17.37 11.32
C VAL A 20 21.96 -16.86 12.13
N GLN A 21 21.72 -16.21 13.28
CA GLN A 21 22.79 -15.75 14.17
C GLN A 21 23.60 -16.88 14.82
N SER A 22 23.01 -18.09 14.95
CA SER A 22 23.69 -19.26 15.49
C SER A 22 24.56 -20.01 14.46
N MET A 23 24.48 -19.64 13.17
CA MET A 23 25.27 -20.26 12.10
C MET A 23 26.75 -19.86 12.13
N SER A 24 27.61 -20.71 11.55
CA SER A 24 29.02 -20.35 11.38
C SER A 24 29.18 -19.17 10.41
N PRO A 25 30.20 -18.30 10.60
CA PRO A 25 30.49 -17.22 9.67
C PRO A 25 30.70 -17.70 8.22
N GLU A 26 31.28 -18.90 8.01
CA GLU A 26 31.46 -19.44 6.65
C GLU A 26 30.13 -19.80 5.99
N THR A 27 29.18 -20.35 6.76
CA THR A 27 27.85 -20.71 6.26
C THR A 27 27.06 -19.46 5.87
N ILE A 28 27.14 -18.41 6.70
CA ILE A 28 26.52 -17.10 6.39
C ILE A 28 27.14 -16.49 5.14
N ALA A 29 28.47 -16.51 5.02
CA ALA A 29 29.18 -15.98 3.86
C ALA A 29 28.78 -16.70 2.57
N HIS A 30 28.64 -18.03 2.61
CA HIS A 30 28.22 -18.82 1.47
C HIS A 30 26.75 -18.56 1.08
N LEU A 31 25.84 -18.49 2.07
CA LEU A 31 24.43 -18.17 1.85
C LEU A 31 24.21 -16.73 1.35
N SER A 32 25.10 -15.80 1.70
CA SER A 32 25.04 -14.39 1.28
C SER A 32 25.60 -14.13 -0.12
N GLN A 33 26.05 -15.18 -0.82
CA GLN A 33 26.64 -15.10 -2.16
C GLN A 33 25.82 -15.92 -3.17
N PRO A 34 24.58 -15.52 -3.49
CA PRO A 34 23.78 -16.22 -4.49
C PRO A 34 24.42 -16.09 -5.88
N SER A 35 24.21 -17.09 -6.73
CA SER A 35 24.55 -16.95 -8.15
C SER A 35 23.70 -15.85 -8.81
N PRO A 36 24.17 -15.21 -9.89
CA PRO A 36 23.43 -14.14 -10.56
C PRO A 36 22.00 -14.54 -11.00
N GLU A 37 21.81 -15.79 -11.43
CA GLU A 37 20.50 -16.31 -11.82
C GLU A 37 19.55 -16.43 -10.62
N VAL A 38 20.05 -16.94 -9.50
CA VAL A 38 19.28 -17.06 -8.24
C VAL A 38 18.95 -15.67 -7.69
N ALA A 39 19.88 -14.72 -7.74
CA ALA A 39 19.63 -13.34 -7.31
C ALA A 39 18.49 -12.68 -8.10
N LYS A 40 18.46 -12.87 -9.43
CA LYS A 40 17.39 -12.36 -10.29
C LYS A 40 16.02 -12.98 -9.97
N VAL A 41 15.98 -14.29 -9.73
CA VAL A 41 14.75 -14.99 -9.32
C VAL A 41 14.27 -14.51 -7.94
N MET A 42 15.20 -14.30 -7.00
CA MET A 42 14.87 -13.73 -5.69
C MET A 42 14.32 -12.31 -5.81
N GLU A 43 14.93 -11.44 -6.63
CA GLU A 43 14.43 -10.09 -6.89
C GLU A 43 13.00 -10.13 -7.47
N GLN A 44 12.75 -10.98 -8.47
CA GLN A 44 11.41 -11.15 -9.04
C GLN A 44 10.39 -11.65 -8.01
N ASN A 45 10.76 -12.60 -7.16
CA ASN A 45 9.90 -13.09 -6.09
C ASN A 45 9.62 -12.00 -5.05
N ILE A 46 10.63 -11.22 -4.65
CA ILE A 46 10.47 -10.10 -3.72
C ILE A 46 9.55 -9.05 -4.33
N VAL A 47 9.76 -8.64 -5.59
CA VAL A 47 8.89 -7.69 -6.28
C VAL A 47 7.46 -8.22 -6.38
N GLY A 48 7.28 -9.51 -6.66
CA GLY A 48 5.96 -10.16 -6.66
C GLY A 48 5.28 -10.15 -5.28
N MET A 49 6.04 -10.43 -4.21
CA MET A 49 5.56 -10.33 -2.84
C MET A 49 5.20 -8.89 -2.48
N LEU A 50 6.07 -7.92 -2.81
CA LEU A 50 5.90 -6.49 -2.54
C LEU A 50 4.72 -5.88 -3.32
N GLY A 51 4.51 -6.30 -4.57
CA GLY A 51 3.42 -5.84 -5.43
C GLY A 51 2.04 -6.36 -5.02
N ALA A 52 2.00 -7.41 -4.19
CA ALA A 52 0.77 -7.97 -3.62
C ALA A 52 0.62 -7.67 -2.12
N LEU A 53 1.44 -6.77 -1.55
CA LEU A 53 1.36 -6.47 -0.13
C LEU A 53 0.04 -5.75 0.20
N PRO A 54 -0.67 -6.20 1.25
CA PRO A 54 -1.80 -5.44 1.78
C PRO A 54 -1.29 -4.10 2.31
N SER A 55 -1.81 -3.00 1.77
CA SER A 55 -1.40 -1.63 2.14
C SER A 55 -1.65 -1.28 3.61
N GLU A 56 -2.46 -2.08 4.32
CA GLU A 56 -2.77 -1.90 5.74
C GLU A 56 -1.61 -2.35 6.66
N GLU A 57 -0.75 -3.27 6.21
CA GLU A 57 0.34 -3.84 7.01
C GLU A 57 1.71 -3.23 6.68
N PHE A 58 1.80 -2.41 5.63
CA PHE A 58 3.07 -1.91 5.10
C PHE A 58 3.00 -0.42 4.78
N ASN A 59 4.06 0.31 5.14
CA ASN A 59 4.22 1.70 4.74
C ASN A 59 4.60 1.76 3.25
N VAL A 60 3.71 2.34 2.43
CA VAL A 60 3.91 2.51 0.98
C VAL A 60 4.40 3.92 0.68
N SER A 61 5.57 4.04 0.08
CA SER A 61 6.11 5.30 -0.44
C SER A 61 6.07 5.30 -1.96
N VAL A 62 5.39 6.28 -2.56
CA VAL A 62 5.31 6.48 -4.01
C VAL A 62 6.20 7.65 -4.41
N THR A 63 7.13 7.44 -5.34
CA THR A 63 7.97 8.50 -5.91
C THR A 63 7.45 8.87 -7.30
N THR A 64 7.27 10.16 -7.56
CA THR A 64 6.75 10.64 -8.86
C THR A 64 7.32 12.01 -9.20
N SER A 65 7.19 12.42 -10.46
CA SER A 65 7.60 13.75 -10.92
C SER A 65 6.58 14.82 -10.55
N ARG A 66 6.99 16.09 -10.52
CA ARG A 66 6.06 17.22 -10.33
C ARG A 66 4.98 17.25 -11.41
N GLU A 67 5.34 16.90 -12.64
CA GLU A 67 4.43 16.93 -13.79
C GLU A 67 3.35 15.86 -13.66
N ASP A 68 3.74 14.62 -13.38
CA ASP A 68 2.81 13.50 -13.28
C ASP A 68 1.91 13.62 -12.04
N LEU A 69 2.45 14.13 -10.93
CA LEU A 69 1.65 14.50 -9.78
C LEU A 69 0.62 15.58 -10.13
N GLY A 70 1.02 16.60 -10.90
CA GLY A 70 0.10 17.64 -11.38
C GLY A 70 -1.05 17.07 -12.21
N LYS A 71 -0.75 16.18 -13.15
CA LYS A 71 -1.76 15.48 -13.97
C LYS A 71 -2.71 14.65 -13.10
N LEU A 72 -2.18 13.92 -12.13
CA LEU A 72 -2.98 13.12 -11.20
C LEU A 72 -3.94 13.98 -10.39
N LEU A 73 -3.48 15.11 -9.85
CA LEU A 73 -4.32 16.03 -9.07
C LEU A 73 -5.43 16.63 -9.92
N VAL A 74 -5.11 17.05 -11.15
CA VAL A 74 -6.12 17.58 -12.08
C VAL A 74 -7.18 16.53 -12.43
N SER A 75 -6.77 15.28 -12.68
CA SER A 75 -7.70 14.17 -12.90
C SER A 75 -8.57 13.90 -11.68
N ALA A 76 -7.99 13.89 -10.47
CA ALA A 76 -8.74 13.70 -9.23
C ALA A 76 -9.77 14.82 -8.99
N MET A 77 -9.40 16.08 -9.26
CA MET A 77 -10.31 17.22 -9.17
C MET A 77 -11.49 17.10 -10.15
N MET A 78 -11.20 16.75 -11.41
CA MET A 78 -12.26 16.52 -12.40
C MET A 78 -13.20 15.40 -11.96
N ASN A 79 -12.66 14.27 -11.49
CA ASN A 79 -13.45 13.17 -10.98
C ASN A 79 -14.35 13.61 -9.81
N GLY A 80 -13.82 14.39 -8.86
CA GLY A 80 -14.60 14.94 -7.76
C GLY A 80 -15.77 15.81 -8.23
N TYR A 81 -15.54 16.67 -9.22
CA TYR A 81 -16.59 17.49 -9.83
C TYR A 81 -17.67 16.64 -10.51
N PHE A 82 -17.28 15.63 -11.29
CA PHE A 82 -18.22 14.73 -11.94
C PHE A 82 -19.05 13.92 -10.95
N LEU A 83 -18.42 13.39 -9.89
CA LEU A 83 -19.11 12.64 -8.85
C LEU A 83 -20.13 13.51 -8.09
N ASN A 84 -19.77 14.76 -7.78
CA ASN A 84 -20.69 15.69 -7.13
C ASN A 84 -21.90 16.02 -8.03
N ASN A 85 -21.65 16.30 -9.31
CA ASN A 85 -22.74 16.53 -10.26
C ASN A 85 -23.65 15.31 -10.42
N ALA A 86 -23.08 14.10 -10.47
CA ALA A 86 -23.85 12.86 -10.53
C ALA A 86 -24.72 12.69 -9.27
N TYR A 87 -24.18 13.02 -8.09
CA TYR A 87 -24.91 13.01 -6.83
C TYR A 87 -26.06 14.03 -6.81
N GLN A 88 -25.83 15.27 -7.26
CA GLN A 88 -26.86 16.30 -7.36
C GLN A 88 -27.99 15.88 -8.31
N ARG A 89 -27.64 15.28 -9.44
CA ARG A 89 -28.63 14.75 -10.38
C ARG A 89 -29.46 13.63 -9.75
N MET A 90 -28.80 12.65 -9.11
CA MET A 90 -29.49 11.55 -8.45
C MET A 90 -30.43 12.05 -7.34
N THR A 91 -29.98 12.99 -6.51
CA THR A 91 -30.80 13.56 -5.42
C THR A 91 -32.01 14.34 -5.95
N PHE A 92 -31.83 15.10 -7.04
CA PHE A 92 -32.93 15.77 -7.72
C PHE A 92 -33.95 14.77 -8.28
N GLU A 93 -33.49 13.74 -9.00
CA GLU A 93 -34.35 12.69 -9.56
C GLU A 93 -35.15 11.97 -8.46
N ASN A 94 -34.52 11.64 -7.32
CA ASN A 94 -35.20 11.06 -6.17
C ASN A 94 -36.29 11.99 -5.58
N SER A 95 -36.01 13.30 -5.53
CA SER A 95 -36.98 14.27 -5.02
C SER A 95 -38.19 14.42 -5.95
N LEU A 96 -38.00 14.34 -7.27
CA LEU A 96 -39.10 14.36 -8.23
C LEU A 96 -39.98 13.11 -8.13
N GLN A 97 -39.37 11.92 -8.01
CA GLN A 97 -40.12 10.67 -7.82
C GLN A 97 -40.95 10.67 -6.53
N ALA A 98 -40.43 11.26 -5.45
CA ALA A 98 -41.17 11.43 -4.20
C ALA A 98 -42.41 12.33 -4.37
N VAL A 99 -42.35 13.34 -5.23
CA VAL A 99 -43.49 14.21 -5.54
C VAL A 99 -44.51 13.47 -6.42
N GLU A 100 -44.08 12.79 -7.48
CA GLU A 100 -45.00 12.04 -8.38
C GLU A 100 -45.77 10.93 -7.63
N THR A 101 -45.13 10.23 -6.69
CA THR A 101 -45.80 9.20 -5.87
C THR A 101 -46.76 9.76 -4.82
N SER A 102 -46.72 11.07 -4.55
CA SER A 102 -47.62 11.73 -3.61
C SER A 102 -48.94 12.18 -4.26
N ASP A 103 -48.95 12.40 -5.58
CA ASP A 103 -50.11 12.90 -6.34
C ASP A 103 -51.06 11.77 -6.81
N ASP A 104 -50.64 10.51 -6.67
CA ASP A 104 -51.38 9.30 -7.09
C ASP A 104 -52.07 8.57 -5.90
N ARG A 105 -52.31 9.29 -4.79
CA ARG A 105 -53.03 8.85 -3.58
C ARG A 105 -54.16 9.79 -3.21
#